data_AF-A0A946N2S3-F1
#
_entry.id   AF-A0A946N2S3-F1
#
_cell.length_a   1.000
_cell.length_b   1.000
_cell.length_c   1.000
_cell.angle_alpha   90.00
_cell.angle_beta   90.00
_cell.angle_gamma   90.00
#
_symmetry.space_group_name_H-M   'P 1'
#
loop_
_entity.id
_entity.type
_entity.pdbx_description
1 polymer ?
#
loop_
_entity_poly.entity_id
_entity_poly.type
_entity_poly.pdbx_seq_one_letter_code
_entity_poly.pdbx_strand_id
1 'polypeptide(L)'
;MKILLFIENNVLNSDDLSPVTGVASKVQGWISNGAEVEFVTGIHKFLDLKKVDEAIQKLGVSHPKIHARAEGEKYINIVREVKPNILLENETNSGEEKKVADRLKPEDKVNCIFLTGEKGVDSLPVDLDELRDLSEEDGEVVREDAY
;
A
#
# COMPACT_ATOMS: atom_id res chain seq x y z
N MET A 1 -10.90 -0.40 -10.53
CA MET A 1 -10.71 -0.32 -9.06
C MET A 1 -9.40 0.39 -8.79
N LYS A 2 -9.32 1.31 -7.82
CA LYS A 2 -8.08 2.01 -7.48
C LYS A 2 -7.43 1.41 -6.24
N ILE A 3 -6.16 1.05 -6.34
CA ILE A 3 -5.36 0.49 -5.26
C ILE A 3 -4.22 1.47 -4.96
N LEU A 4 -4.05 1.85 -3.69
CA LEU A 4 -2.93 2.66 -3.24
C LEU A 4 -1.99 1.82 -2.37
N LEU A 5 -0.72 1.74 -2.77
CA LEU A 5 0.31 0.95 -2.10
C LEU A 5 1.35 1.83 -1.40
N PHE A 6 1.57 1.61 -0.11
CA PHE A 6 2.74 2.15 0.58
C PHE A 6 3.99 1.46 0.06
N ILE A 7 5.03 2.22 -0.32
CA ILE A 7 6.20 1.67 -1.02
C ILE A 7 7.14 0.94 -0.07
N GLU A 8 7.49 1.57 1.04
CA GLU A 8 8.57 1.14 1.91
C GLU A 8 8.28 -0.24 2.51
N ASN A 9 9.17 -1.21 2.30
CA ASN A 9 9.10 -2.60 2.79
C ASN A 9 7.95 -3.46 2.24
N ASN A 10 7.05 -2.89 1.44
CA ASN A 10 5.98 -3.62 0.75
C ASN A 10 6.24 -3.81 -0.73
N VAL A 11 6.85 -2.80 -1.34
CA VAL A 11 7.08 -2.73 -2.78
C VAL A 11 8.58 -2.71 -3.04
N LEU A 12 9.30 -1.87 -2.31
CA LEU A 12 10.75 -1.73 -2.38
C LEU A 12 11.37 -1.94 -1.00
N ASN A 13 12.51 -2.63 -0.94
CA ASN A 13 13.31 -2.75 0.27
C ASN A 13 13.84 -1.37 0.69
N SER A 14 13.74 -1.02 1.97
CA SER A 14 14.18 0.30 2.46
C SER A 14 15.67 0.57 2.29
N ASP A 15 16.48 -0.49 2.26
CA ASP A 15 17.95 -0.40 2.30
C ASP A 15 18.57 -0.07 0.93
N ASP A 16 17.99 -0.61 -0.14
CA ASP A 16 18.58 -0.54 -1.49
C ASP A 16 17.58 -0.21 -2.61
N LEU A 17 16.31 -0.01 -2.29
CA LEU A 17 15.22 0.22 -3.24
C LEU A 17 15.05 -0.90 -4.28
N SER A 18 15.51 -2.12 -3.98
CA SER A 18 15.23 -3.29 -4.81
C SER A 18 13.77 -3.72 -4.64
N PRO A 19 13.09 -4.18 -5.71
CA PRO A 19 11.77 -4.79 -5.60
C PRO A 19 11.70 -5.90 -4.56
N VAL A 20 10.68 -5.86 -3.70
CA VAL A 20 10.35 -6.98 -2.84
C VAL A 20 9.89 -8.15 -3.72
N THR A 21 10.32 -9.36 -3.37
CA THR A 21 10.02 -10.60 -4.12
C THR A 21 8.51 -10.76 -4.32
N GLY A 22 8.09 -11.16 -5.52
CA GLY A 22 6.69 -11.45 -5.83
C GLY A 22 5.78 -10.24 -6.03
N VAL A 23 6.21 -9.02 -5.67
CA VAL A 23 5.40 -7.79 -5.85
C VAL A 23 5.08 -7.54 -7.32
N ALA A 24 6.08 -7.70 -8.20
CA ALA A 24 5.94 -7.40 -9.62
C ALA A 24 4.80 -8.18 -10.26
N SER A 25 4.67 -9.48 -9.95
CA SER A 25 3.61 -10.32 -10.52
C SER A 25 2.22 -9.92 -10.01
N LYS A 26 2.09 -9.48 -8.75
CA LYS A 26 0.82 -9.02 -8.18
C LYS A 26 0.39 -7.69 -8.77
N VAL A 27 1.29 -6.71 -8.80
CA VAL A 27 1.01 -5.39 -9.38
C VAL A 27 0.62 -5.51 -10.85
N GLN A 28 1.38 -6.29 -11.64
CA GLN A 28 1.03 -6.55 -13.05
C GLN A 28 -0.29 -7.30 -13.18
N GLY A 29 -0.55 -8.27 -12.30
CA GLY A 29 -1.81 -9.00 -12.25
C GLY A 29 -3.00 -8.07 -12.03
N TRP A 30 -2.94 -7.19 -11.02
CA TRP A 30 -4.02 -6.24 -10.74
C TRP A 30 -4.23 -5.26 -11.89
N ILE A 31 -3.15 -4.71 -12.46
CA ILE A 31 -3.23 -3.84 -13.64
C ILE A 31 -3.89 -4.57 -14.82
N SER A 32 -3.50 -5.82 -15.07
CA SER A 32 -4.07 -6.65 -16.15
C SER A 32 -5.56 -6.96 -15.93
N ASN A 33 -6.01 -6.97 -14.68
CA ASN A 33 -7.43 -7.09 -14.31
C ASN A 33 -8.16 -5.74 -14.26
N GLY A 34 -7.54 -4.64 -14.71
CA GLY A 34 -8.17 -3.33 -14.81
C GLY A 34 -8.11 -2.48 -13.54
N ALA A 35 -7.20 -2.79 -12.61
CA ALA A 35 -6.91 -1.92 -11.49
C ALA A 35 -6.02 -0.73 -11.88
N GLU A 36 -6.32 0.44 -11.32
CA GLU A 36 -5.41 1.59 -11.28
C GLU A 36 -4.55 1.44 -10.02
N VAL A 37 -3.27 1.13 -10.19
CA VAL A 37 -2.32 0.99 -9.07
C VAL A 37 -1.52 2.28 -8.95
N GLU A 38 -1.65 2.94 -7.80
CA GLU A 38 -0.90 4.13 -7.42
C GLU A 38 -0.04 3.83 -6.19
N PHE A 39 1.03 4.59 -6.00
CA PHE A 39 2.01 4.36 -4.93
C PHE A 39 2.14 5.57 -4.03
N VAL A 40 2.46 5.38 -2.77
CA VAL A 40 2.75 6.46 -1.81
C VAL A 40 4.01 6.15 -1.03
N THR A 41 4.82 7.18 -0.78
CA THR A 41 6.11 7.07 -0.12
C THR A 41 6.36 8.27 0.80
N GLY A 42 7.10 8.03 1.87
CA GLY A 42 7.67 9.08 2.74
C GLY A 42 8.96 9.68 2.19
N ILE A 43 9.56 9.07 1.17
CA ILE A 43 10.72 9.59 0.45
C ILE A 43 10.27 10.84 -0.32
N HIS A 44 10.87 11.98 -0.02
CA HIS A 44 10.48 13.27 -0.62
C HIS A 44 11.66 14.04 -1.24
N LYS A 45 12.88 13.52 -1.11
CA LYS A 45 14.07 14.09 -1.76
C LYS A 45 14.03 13.79 -3.26
N PHE A 46 14.19 14.82 -4.09
CA PHE A 46 14.08 14.72 -5.55
C PHE A 46 14.93 13.59 -6.17
N LEU A 47 16.20 13.48 -5.79
CA LEU A 47 17.09 12.45 -6.33
C LEU A 47 16.69 11.03 -5.90
N ASP A 48 16.12 10.89 -4.71
CA ASP A 48 15.69 9.58 -4.21
C ASP A 48 14.32 9.21 -4.80
N LEU A 49 13.42 10.17 -4.99
CA LEU A 49 12.18 9.96 -5.73
C LEU A 49 12.40 9.48 -7.16
N LYS A 50 13.44 10.00 -7.84
CA LYS A 50 13.80 9.49 -9.16
C LYS A 50 14.21 8.02 -9.13
N LYS A 51 14.97 7.60 -8.11
CA LYS A 51 15.35 6.19 -7.93
C LYS A 51 14.14 5.31 -7.62
N VAL A 52 13.21 5.81 -6.81
CA VAL A 52 11.93 5.13 -6.53
C VAL A 52 11.16 4.95 -7.83
N ASP A 53 10.99 6.00 -8.63
CA ASP A 53 10.34 5.92 -9.94
C ASP A 53 10.99 4.88 -10.86
N GLU A 54 12.32 4.91 -11.01
CA GLU A 54 13.09 3.91 -11.77
C GLU A 54 12.93 2.49 -11.22
N ALA A 55 12.84 2.32 -9.90
CA ALA A 55 12.65 1.02 -9.26
C ALA A 55 11.23 0.47 -9.47
N ILE A 56 10.20 1.32 -9.38
CA ILE A 56 8.81 0.92 -9.67
C ILE A 56 8.64 0.56 -11.15
N GLN A 57 9.31 1.26 -12.06
CA GLN A 57 9.28 0.90 -13.49
C GLN A 57 9.82 -0.51 -13.75
N LYS A 58 10.78 -1.00 -12.95
CA LYS A 58 11.27 -2.39 -13.04
C LYS A 58 10.21 -3.43 -12.67
N LEU A 59 9.12 -3.04 -12.01
CA LEU A 59 7.96 -3.89 -11.76
C LEU A 59 7.07 -4.04 -13.01
N GLY A 60 7.40 -3.38 -14.13
CA GLY A 60 6.60 -3.36 -15.35
C GLY A 60 5.49 -2.30 -15.35
N VAL A 61 5.48 -1.38 -14.38
CA VAL A 61 4.54 -0.25 -14.35
C VAL A 61 5.13 0.89 -15.18
N SER A 62 4.53 1.15 -16.35
CA SER A 62 4.94 2.27 -17.20
C SER A 62 4.39 3.58 -16.63
N HIS A 63 5.25 4.59 -16.42
CA HIS A 63 4.88 5.90 -15.87
C HIS A 63 4.12 5.81 -14.53
N PRO A 64 4.75 5.25 -13.48
CA PRO A 64 4.07 5.03 -12.22
C PRO A 64 3.62 6.35 -11.58
N LYS A 65 2.43 6.33 -11.00
CA LYS A 65 1.89 7.46 -10.24
C LYS A 65 2.31 7.32 -8.79
N ILE A 66 3.28 8.13 -8.38
CA ILE A 66 3.88 8.10 -7.04
C ILE A 66 3.54 9.39 -6.30
N HIS A 67 2.89 9.25 -5.14
CA HIS A 67 2.58 10.33 -4.21
C HIS A 67 3.68 10.41 -3.16
N ALA A 68 4.51 11.45 -3.25
CA ALA A 68 5.51 11.73 -2.25
C ALA A 68 4.90 12.57 -1.13
N ARG A 69 4.93 12.07 0.12
CA ARG A 69 4.45 12.83 1.27
C ARG A 69 5.35 14.05 1.50
N ALA A 70 4.75 15.23 1.42
CA ALA A 70 5.48 16.47 1.72
C ALA A 70 5.88 16.55 3.20
N GLU A 71 6.87 17.38 3.51
CA GLU A 71 7.28 17.62 4.90
C GLU A 71 6.10 18.16 5.73
N GLY A 72 5.79 17.48 6.84
CA GLY A 72 4.66 17.82 7.71
C GLY A 72 3.28 17.40 7.19
N GLU A 73 3.18 16.87 5.97
CA GLU A 73 1.95 16.28 5.45
C GLU A 73 1.67 14.93 6.14
N LYS A 74 0.39 14.64 6.36
CA LYS A 74 -0.06 13.36 6.93
C LYS A 74 -0.52 12.43 5.82
N TYR A 75 -0.19 11.15 5.91
CA TYR A 75 -0.58 10.17 4.88
C TYR A 75 -2.10 10.10 4.65
N ILE A 76 -2.91 10.31 5.70
CA ILE A 76 -4.37 10.34 5.56
C ILE A 76 -4.86 11.41 4.57
N ASN A 77 -4.15 12.52 4.43
CA ASN A 77 -4.52 13.57 3.48
C ASN A 77 -4.34 13.08 2.04
N ILE A 78 -3.21 12.42 1.76
CA ILE A 78 -2.93 11.77 0.48
C ILE A 78 -4.00 10.71 0.18
N VAL A 79 -4.32 9.84 1.15
CA VAL A 79 -5.36 8.82 0.96
C VAL A 79 -6.71 9.45 0.62
N ARG A 80 -7.10 10.54 1.30
CA ARG A 80 -8.34 11.28 1.01
C ARG A 80 -8.35 12.03 -0.31
N GLU A 81 -7.19 12.46 -0.79
CA GLU A 81 -7.03 13.07 -2.11
C GLU A 81 -7.14 12.02 -3.21
N VAL A 82 -6.40 10.92 -3.07
CA VAL A 82 -6.34 9.82 -4.04
C VAL A 82 -7.67 9.06 -4.13
N LYS A 83 -8.37 8.93 -3.00
CA LYS A 83 -9.63 8.17 -2.83
C LYS A 83 -9.52 6.74 -3.38
N PRO A 84 -8.58 5.93 -2.85
CA PRO A 84 -8.45 4.55 -3.29
C PRO A 84 -9.66 3.72 -2.86
N ASN A 85 -9.96 2.66 -3.60
CA ASN A 85 -10.87 1.62 -3.13
C ASN A 85 -10.18 0.71 -2.11
N ILE A 86 -8.90 0.43 -2.32
CA ILE A 86 -8.07 -0.42 -1.48
C ILE A 86 -6.79 0.32 -1.09
N LEU A 87 -6.48 0.33 0.20
CA LEU A 87 -5.22 0.80 0.76
C LEU A 87 -4.41 -0.40 1.26
N LEU A 88 -3.21 -0.59 0.70
CA LEU A 88 -2.24 -1.54 1.24
C LEU A 88 -1.22 -0.75 2.07
N GLU A 89 -1.28 -0.90 3.40
CA GLU A 89 -0.35 -0.26 4.33
C GLU A 89 0.37 -1.28 5.21
N ASN A 90 1.56 -0.92 5.68
CA ASN A 90 2.27 -1.75 6.66
C ASN A 90 1.59 -1.71 8.02
N GLU A 91 1.68 -2.82 8.74
CA GLU A 91 1.54 -2.77 10.18
C GLU A 91 2.73 -2.01 10.78
N THR A 92 2.54 -0.73 11.11
CA THR A 92 3.64 0.12 11.57
C THR A 92 4.20 -0.33 12.93
N ASN A 93 5.51 -0.61 13.00
CA ASN A 93 6.27 -0.76 14.25
C ASN A 93 7.03 0.53 14.67
N SER A 94 6.89 1.65 13.95
CA SER A 94 7.78 2.83 14.08
C SER A 94 7.20 4.08 14.77
N GLY A 95 6.01 4.01 15.37
CA GLY A 95 5.66 4.81 16.56
C GLY A 95 5.34 6.31 16.42
N GLU A 96 5.46 6.98 15.27
CA GLU A 96 5.21 8.44 15.20
C GLU A 96 3.82 8.86 14.68
N GLU A 97 3.16 8.04 13.85
CA GLU A 97 1.81 8.31 13.34
C GLU A 97 0.97 7.02 13.47
N LYS A 98 -0.26 7.11 13.98
CA LYS A 98 -1.21 5.99 13.93
C LYS A 98 -1.41 5.54 12.47
N LYS A 99 -1.70 4.25 12.26
CA LYS A 99 -2.06 3.67 10.96
C LYS A 99 -3.11 4.55 10.27
N VAL A 100 -3.07 4.64 8.94
CA VAL A 100 -4.05 5.48 8.22
C VAL A 100 -5.45 4.91 8.42
N ALA A 101 -5.60 3.58 8.38
CA ALA A 101 -6.83 2.87 8.69
C ALA A 101 -7.49 3.33 9.99
N ASP A 102 -6.74 3.43 11.09
CA ASP A 102 -7.26 3.85 12.41
C ASP A 102 -7.89 5.26 12.43
N ARG A 103 -7.62 6.05 11.38
CA ARG A 103 -8.01 7.46 11.27
C ARG A 103 -8.97 7.71 10.12
N LEU A 104 -9.17 6.71 9.25
CA LEU A 104 -10.20 6.73 8.23
C LEU A 104 -11.57 6.63 8.89
N LYS A 105 -12.56 7.22 8.24
CA LYS A 105 -13.96 7.17 8.67
C LYS A 105 -14.77 6.34 7.68
N PRO A 106 -15.95 5.83 8.07
CA PRO A 106 -16.81 5.08 7.15
C PRO A 106 -17.12 5.84 5.85
N GLU A 107 -17.25 7.17 5.89
CA GLU A 107 -17.48 7.98 4.69
C GLU A 107 -16.29 8.03 3.71
N ASP A 108 -15.07 7.70 4.14
CA ASP A 108 -13.89 7.66 3.27
C ASP A 108 -13.98 6.46 2.29
N LYS A 109 -14.76 5.41 2.60
CA LYS A 109 -15.05 4.24 1.73
C LYS A 109 -13.80 3.55 1.16
N VAL A 110 -12.77 3.41 2.00
CA VAL A 110 -11.52 2.73 1.67
C VAL A 110 -11.51 1.38 2.40
N ASN A 111 -11.24 0.28 1.69
CA ASN A 111 -10.89 -0.98 2.32
C ASN A 111 -9.38 -0.99 2.63
N CYS A 112 -9.00 -1.33 3.85
CA CYS A 112 -7.60 -1.33 4.29
C CYS A 112 -7.13 -2.78 4.48
N ILE A 113 -6.01 -3.11 3.86
CA ILE A 113 -5.35 -4.41 4.02
C ILE A 113 -3.98 -4.16 4.61
N PHE A 114 -3.70 -4.79 5.74
CA PHE A 114 -2.42 -4.68 6.42
C PHE A 114 -1.45 -5.73 5.93
N LEU A 115 -0.26 -5.27 5.57
CA LEU A 115 0.87 -6.11 5.25
C LEU A 115 1.73 -6.27 6.50
N THR A 116 1.98 -7.53 6.87
CA THR A 116 2.78 -7.89 8.05
C THR A 116 4.10 -8.52 7.58
N GLY A 117 5.04 -8.71 8.50
CA GLY A 117 6.31 -9.40 8.19
C GLY A 117 6.14 -10.84 7.67
N GLU A 118 4.98 -11.47 7.91
CA GLU A 118 4.67 -12.82 7.45
C GLU A 118 3.82 -12.85 6.17
N LYS A 119 3.03 -11.80 5.92
CA LYS A 119 2.14 -11.68 4.76
C LYS A 119 2.44 -10.39 4.01
N GLY A 120 3.31 -10.50 3.01
CA GLY A 120 3.62 -9.43 2.06
C GLY A 120 2.62 -9.35 0.91
N VAL A 121 2.82 -8.38 0.01
CA VAL A 121 2.01 -8.20 -1.20
C VAL A 121 1.90 -9.49 -2.02
N ASP A 122 2.95 -10.29 -2.07
CA ASP A 122 3.04 -11.56 -2.79
C ASP A 122 2.04 -12.63 -2.30
N SER A 123 1.51 -12.48 -1.08
CA SER A 123 0.47 -13.36 -0.53
C SER A 123 -0.95 -13.02 -0.99
N LEU A 124 -1.17 -11.83 -1.55
CA LEU A 124 -2.51 -11.33 -1.88
C LEU A 124 -3.08 -11.93 -3.17
N PRO A 125 -4.41 -12.09 -3.31
CA PRO A 125 -5.03 -12.56 -4.54
C PRO A 125 -4.83 -11.55 -5.68
N VAL A 126 -4.79 -12.06 -6.91
CA VAL A 126 -4.73 -11.23 -8.14
C VAL A 126 -6.14 -10.84 -8.61
N ASP A 127 -7.14 -11.64 -8.28
CA ASP A 127 -8.53 -11.30 -8.55
C ASP A 127 -8.96 -10.08 -7.72
N LEU A 128 -9.63 -9.13 -8.37
CA LEU A 128 -9.97 -7.85 -7.76
C LEU A 128 -11.17 -7.93 -6.82
N ASP A 129 -12.09 -8.87 -7.05
CA ASP A 129 -13.21 -9.09 -6.15
C ASP A 129 -12.72 -9.82 -4.89
N GLU A 130 -11.88 -10.86 -5.04
CA GLU A 130 -11.23 -11.51 -3.90
C GLU A 130 -10.38 -10.51 -3.09
N LEU A 131 -9.59 -9.67 -3.75
CA LEU A 131 -8.79 -8.64 -3.08
C LEU A 131 -9.66 -7.62 -2.33
N ARG A 132 -10.79 -7.21 -2.93
CA ARG A 132 -11.72 -6.26 -2.30
C ARG A 132 -12.37 -6.86 -1.06
N ASP A 133 -12.68 -8.14 -1.09
CA ASP A 133 -13.44 -8.82 -0.05
C ASP A 133 -12.55 -9.29 1.12
N LEU A 134 -11.21 -9.17 1.00
CA LEU A 134 -10.30 -9.33 2.13
C LEU A 134 -10.65 -8.33 3.23
N SER A 135 -11.01 -8.86 4.40
CA SER A 135 -11.25 -8.09 5.62
C SER A 135 -10.15 -8.36 6.64
N GLU A 136 -10.02 -7.50 7.66
CA GLU A 136 -9.10 -7.69 8.79
C GLU A 136 -9.26 -9.08 9.48
N GLU A 137 -10.37 -9.79 9.30
CA GLU A 137 -10.67 -11.07 9.97
C GLU A 137 -9.98 -12.32 9.39
N ASP A 138 -9.41 -12.25 8.17
CA ASP A 138 -8.63 -13.38 7.58
C ASP A 138 -7.16 -13.41 8.06
N GLY A 139 -6.84 -12.59 9.06
CA GLY A 139 -5.61 -12.58 9.84
C GLY A 139 -5.91 -12.50 11.33
N GLU A 140 -6.54 -13.54 11.88
CA GLU A 140 -6.68 -13.81 13.32
C GLU A 140 -7.25 -12.66 14.17
N VAL A 141 -8.58 -12.50 14.17
CA VAL A 141 -9.28 -11.73 15.21
C VAL A 141 -9.67 -12.68 16.34
N VAL A 142 -8.79 -12.84 17.33
CA VAL A 142 -9.23 -13.24 18.68
C VAL A 142 -9.79 -11.99 19.36
N ARG A 143 -11.06 -11.69 19.11
CA ARG A 143 -11.86 -10.89 20.04
C ARG A 143 -12.59 -11.85 20.95
N GLU A 144 -11.95 -12.21 22.06
CA GLU A 144 -12.72 -12.52 23.27
C GLU A 144 -13.05 -11.20 23.94
N ASP A 145 -14.26 -10.71 23.64
CA ASP A 145 -14.92 -9.75 24.50
C ASP A 145 -15.41 -10.44 25.78
N ALA A 146 -15.23 -9.71 26.88
CA ALA A 146 -16.22 -9.51 27.94
C ALA A 146 -15.98 -10.15 29.32
N TYR A 147 -15.80 -9.21 30.27
CA TYR A 147 -16.02 -9.22 31.73
C TYR A 147 -14.94 -9.72 32.68
#